data_AF-A0A1V9ZN05-F1
#
_entry.id   AF-A0A1V9ZN05-F1
#
_cell.length_a   1.000
_cell.length_b   1.000
_cell.length_c   1.000
_cell.angle_alpha   90.00
_cell.angle_beta   90.00
_cell.angle_gamma   90.00
#
_symmetry.space_group_name_H-M   'P 1'
#
loop_
_entity.id
_entity.type
_entity.pdbx_description
1 polymer ?
#
loop_
_entity_poly.entity_id
_entity_poly.type
_entity_poly.pdbx_seq_one_letter_code
_entity_poly.pdbx_strand_id
1 'polypeptide(L)'
;MAPHEHRPSPSSVVPWRALPTKQPIRRPLGFRHTYQLTVMVALFVAGSSLTLFSLAQRMALATTLQNVMASLRTATMIAGTDGLVRAEIPDRPDIIDVEAKVLGTLYTRLTDSGLLQDILRGAHVVVAYDRGFYYDLFRNLSTAVHTRQSSHFSTAPQLAVPQGPLLNTLLMGKTIEHDSWFQLEGSTWDPISRPMDSLVHVLNYLEYCVGGVQVGPLGTSPFTDRFPLRLAHDPFVLVASDRR
;
A
#
# COMPACT_ATOMS: atom_id res chain seq x y z
N MET A 1 5.35 92.92 57.14
CA MET A 1 6.40 91.94 56.77
C MET A 1 5.95 91.27 55.49
N ALA A 2 6.54 91.67 54.35
CA ALA A 2 6.17 91.20 53.02
C ALA A 2 6.94 89.90 52.67
N PRO A 3 6.33 88.94 51.97
CA PRO A 3 6.98 87.69 51.61
C PRO A 3 7.86 87.86 50.37
N HIS A 4 9.06 87.29 50.44
CA HIS A 4 10.07 87.28 49.38
C HIS A 4 9.60 86.50 48.14
N GLU A 5 9.60 87.16 46.99
CA GLU A 5 9.46 86.54 45.67
C GLU A 5 10.71 85.71 45.32
N HIS A 6 10.54 84.40 45.19
CA HIS A 6 11.53 83.52 44.56
C HIS A 6 11.27 83.46 43.04
N ARG A 7 12.15 84.08 42.24
CA ARG A 7 12.20 83.89 40.79
C ARG A 7 12.73 82.50 40.44
N PRO A 8 12.03 81.70 39.60
CA PRO A 8 12.58 80.49 39.02
C PRO A 8 13.60 80.81 37.91
N SER A 9 14.73 80.11 37.93
CA SER A 9 15.79 80.18 36.91
C SER A 9 15.35 79.56 35.57
N PRO A 10 15.89 80.02 34.43
CA PRO A 10 15.46 79.54 33.12
C PRO A 10 16.00 78.14 32.81
N SER A 11 15.06 77.22 32.59
CA SER A 11 15.07 76.15 31.57
C SER A 11 16.42 75.74 30.97
N SER A 12 16.95 74.60 31.42
CA SER A 12 17.86 73.78 30.61
C SER A 12 17.03 73.01 29.57
N VAL A 13 16.93 73.55 28.36
CA VAL A 13 16.39 72.83 27.20
C VAL A 13 17.34 71.69 26.89
N VAL A 14 16.93 70.46 27.22
CA VAL A 14 17.65 69.25 26.80
C VAL A 14 17.53 69.15 25.27
N PRO A 15 18.64 69.15 24.52
CA PRO A 15 18.57 68.96 23.08
C PRO A 15 18.07 67.54 22.82
N TRP A 16 16.91 67.42 22.20
CA TRP A 16 16.42 66.17 21.63
C TRP A 16 17.51 65.67 20.67
N ARG A 17 18.27 64.65 21.08
CA ARG A 17 19.18 63.96 20.17
C ARG A 17 18.32 63.34 19.08
N ALA A 18 18.47 63.83 17.86
CA ALA A 18 17.91 63.20 16.68
C ALA A 18 18.25 61.70 16.71
N LEU A 19 17.23 60.86 16.89
CA LEU A 19 17.41 59.42 16.79
C LEU A 19 17.97 59.11 15.39
N PRO A 20 19.03 58.29 15.28
CA PRO A 20 19.60 57.96 13.99
C PRO A 20 18.50 57.35 13.12
N THR A 21 18.20 58.00 12.00
CA THR A 21 17.31 57.51 10.98
C THR A 21 17.87 56.18 10.49
N LYS A 22 17.26 55.07 10.92
CA LYS A 22 17.62 53.71 10.45
C LYS A 22 17.51 53.72 8.93
N GLN A 23 18.66 53.76 8.26
CA GLN A 23 18.70 53.59 6.82
C GLN A 23 18.10 52.22 6.49
N PRO A 24 17.18 52.12 5.50
CA PRO A 24 16.61 50.85 5.11
C PRO A 24 17.74 49.95 4.61
N ILE A 25 17.99 48.87 5.34
CA ILE A 25 18.93 47.82 4.94
C ILE A 25 18.40 47.27 3.61
N ARG A 26 19.00 47.72 2.50
CA ARG A 26 18.72 47.18 1.16
C ARG A 26 19.24 45.75 1.14
N ARG A 27 18.36 44.79 1.44
CA ARG A 27 18.67 43.37 1.27
C ARG A 27 18.98 43.13 -0.21
N PRO A 28 20.12 42.51 -0.56
CA PRO A 28 20.50 42.32 -1.95
C PRO A 28 19.45 41.46 -2.66
N LEU A 29 18.83 42.04 -3.68
CA LEU A 29 17.74 41.44 -4.46
C LEU A 29 18.14 40.09 -5.10
N GLY A 30 19.44 39.89 -5.36
CA GLY A 30 19.98 38.71 -6.04
C GLY A 30 19.98 37.41 -5.23
N PHE A 31 19.99 37.44 -3.90
CA PHE A 31 20.09 36.22 -3.07
C PHE A 31 18.80 35.38 -3.10
N ARG A 32 17.64 36.02 -3.35
CA ARG A 32 16.35 35.32 -3.39
C ARG A 32 16.17 34.48 -4.66
N HIS A 33 16.65 34.98 -5.80
CA HIS A 33 16.49 34.30 -7.09
C HIS A 33 17.38 33.05 -7.20
N THR A 34 18.63 33.12 -6.74
CA THR A 34 19.52 31.95 -6.74
C THR A 34 19.02 30.86 -5.80
N TYR A 35 18.58 31.23 -4.59
CA TYR A 35 17.98 30.28 -3.65
C TYR A 35 16.72 29.61 -4.20
N GLN A 36 15.81 30.38 -4.81
CA GLN A 36 14.61 29.84 -5.45
C GLN A 36 14.94 28.87 -6.59
N LEU A 37 15.91 29.22 -7.45
CA LEU A 37 16.37 28.34 -8.52
C LEU A 37 16.97 27.04 -7.97
N THR A 38 17.81 27.12 -6.94
CA THR A 38 18.39 25.94 -6.29
C THR A 38 17.31 25.03 -5.71
N VAL A 39 16.31 25.59 -5.02
CA VAL A 39 15.18 24.82 -4.47
C VAL A 39 14.38 24.17 -5.59
N MET A 40 14.07 24.87 -6.68
CA MET A 40 13.35 24.30 -7.82
C MET A 40 14.11 23.16 -8.48
N VAL A 41 15.42 23.32 -8.71
CA VAL A 41 16.28 22.26 -9.26
C VAL A 41 16.31 21.05 -8.33
N ALA A 42 16.46 21.26 -7.02
CA ALA A 42 16.47 20.18 -6.04
C ALA A 42 15.14 19.40 -6.04
N LEU A 43 14.00 20.10 -6.07
CA LEU A 43 12.68 19.47 -6.15
C LEU A 43 12.48 18.70 -7.46
N PHE A 44 12.95 19.25 -8.58
CA PHE A 44 12.87 18.57 -9.88
C PHE A 44 13.71 17.29 -9.90
N VAL A 45 14.94 17.34 -9.37
CA VAL A 45 15.82 16.17 -9.25
C VAL A 45 15.17 15.12 -8.35
N ALA A 46 14.67 15.53 -7.18
CA ALA A 46 14.01 14.62 -6.25
C ALA A 46 12.78 13.95 -6.88
N GLY A 47 11.91 14.71 -7.55
CA GLY A 47 10.74 14.18 -8.24
C GLY A 47 11.09 13.24 -9.39
N SER A 48 12.11 13.58 -10.18
CA SER A 48 12.60 12.73 -11.27
C SER A 48 13.18 11.41 -10.74
N SER A 49 13.98 11.46 -9.68
CA SER A 49 14.54 10.27 -9.02
C SER A 49 13.44 9.36 -8.47
N LEU A 50 12.42 9.93 -7.81
CA LEU A 50 11.27 9.16 -7.31
C LEU A 50 10.48 8.49 -8.44
N THR A 51 10.31 9.20 -9.56
CA THR A 51 9.62 8.65 -10.75
C THR A 51 10.39 7.49 -11.37
N LEU A 52 11.71 7.66 -11.56
CA LEU A 52 12.57 6.59 -12.08
C LEU A 52 12.61 5.38 -11.15
N PHE A 53 12.68 5.61 -9.84
CA PHE A 53 12.64 4.54 -8.85
C PHE A 53 11.30 3.78 -8.91
N SER A 54 10.17 4.50 -8.98
CA SER A 54 8.84 3.90 -9.12
C SER A 54 8.72 3.06 -10.40
N LEU A 55 9.24 3.55 -11.53
CA LEU A 55 9.25 2.80 -12.79
C LEU A 55 10.10 1.54 -12.69
N ALA A 56 11.30 1.63 -12.11
CA ALA A 56 12.18 0.48 -11.90
C ALA A 56 11.53 -0.57 -10.99
N GLN A 57 10.87 -0.14 -9.90
CA GLN A 57 10.12 -1.02 -9.02
C GLN A 57 8.98 -1.72 -9.77
N ARG A 58 8.18 -1.00 -10.56
CA ARG A 58 7.10 -1.58 -11.37
C ARG A 58 7.62 -2.61 -12.37
N MET A 59 8.75 -2.34 -13.02
CA MET A 59 9.38 -3.29 -13.94
C MET A 59 9.86 -4.55 -13.22
N ALA A 60 10.47 -4.40 -12.04
CA ALA A 60 10.90 -5.53 -11.22
C ALA A 60 9.70 -6.39 -10.80
N LEU A 61 8.61 -5.77 -10.31
CA LEU A 61 7.38 -6.48 -9.94
C LEU A 61 6.74 -7.19 -11.14
N ALA A 62 6.70 -6.55 -12.31
CA ALA A 62 6.19 -7.15 -13.54
C ALA A 62 7.02 -8.38 -13.96
N THR A 63 8.34 -8.30 -13.82
CA THR A 63 9.25 -9.42 -14.12
C THR A 63 9.01 -10.57 -13.14
N THR A 64 8.93 -10.29 -11.84
CA THR A 64 8.61 -11.29 -10.82
C THR A 64 7.26 -11.95 -11.08
N LEU A 65 6.24 -11.18 -11.45
CA LEU A 65 4.93 -11.70 -11.83
C LEU A 65 5.02 -12.68 -13.00
N GLN A 66 5.70 -12.29 -14.10
CA GLN A 66 5.85 -13.18 -15.25
C GLN A 66 6.60 -14.46 -14.89
N ASN A 67 7.63 -14.37 -14.06
CA ASN A 67 8.37 -15.53 -13.58
C ASN A 67 7.48 -16.46 -12.74
N VAL A 68 6.68 -15.92 -11.81
CA VAL A 68 5.73 -16.71 -11.01
C VAL A 68 4.70 -17.38 -11.92
N MET A 69 4.14 -16.66 -12.88
CA MET A 69 3.17 -17.21 -13.82
C MET A 69 3.77 -18.30 -14.71
N ALA A 70 5.02 -18.14 -15.15
CA ALA A 70 5.73 -19.15 -15.92
C ALA A 70 5.99 -20.41 -15.06
N SER A 71 6.47 -20.23 -13.83
CA SER A 71 6.70 -21.31 -12.88
C SER A 71 5.43 -22.09 -12.55
N LEU A 72 4.27 -21.43 -12.40
CA LEU A 72 3.00 -22.09 -12.12
C LEU A 72 2.51 -22.98 -13.27
N ARG A 73 2.90 -22.69 -14.51
CA ARG A 73 2.52 -23.51 -15.68
C ARG A 73 3.19 -24.88 -15.68
N THR A 74 4.37 -25.00 -15.07
CA THR A 74 5.14 -26.24 -14.98
C THR A 74 5.14 -26.84 -13.58
N ALA A 75 4.43 -26.22 -12.65
CA ALA A 75 4.35 -26.66 -11.26
C ALA A 75 3.48 -27.90 -11.12
N THR A 76 3.88 -28.79 -10.20
CA THR A 76 3.05 -29.92 -9.80
C THR A 76 2.03 -29.45 -8.77
N MET A 77 0.75 -29.73 -9.01
CA MET A 77 -0.34 -29.33 -8.12
C MET A 77 -0.72 -30.48 -7.19
N ILE A 78 -0.47 -30.32 -5.89
CA ILE A 78 -0.72 -31.34 -4.87
C ILE A 78 -1.96 -30.94 -4.08
N ALA A 79 -3.05 -31.70 -4.21
CA ALA A 79 -4.24 -31.50 -3.42
C ALA A 79 -4.00 -31.90 -1.95
N GLY A 80 -4.22 -30.96 -1.03
CA GLY A 80 -4.17 -31.19 0.41
C GLY A 80 -5.47 -31.77 0.95
N THR A 81 -5.38 -32.43 2.11
CA THR A 81 -6.56 -32.93 2.85
C THR A 81 -7.37 -31.80 3.51
N ASP A 82 -6.78 -30.61 3.60
CA ASP A 82 -7.38 -29.37 4.10
C ASP A 82 -8.24 -28.65 3.04
N GLY A 83 -8.34 -29.20 1.82
CA GLY A 83 -9.07 -28.60 0.71
C GLY A 83 -8.29 -27.53 -0.06
N LEU A 84 -7.06 -27.22 0.37
CA LEU A 84 -6.13 -26.35 -0.35
C LEU A 84 -5.35 -27.14 -1.38
N VAL A 85 -4.82 -26.45 -2.40
CA VAL A 85 -3.92 -27.04 -3.38
C VAL A 85 -2.57 -26.36 -3.26
N ARG A 86 -1.51 -27.15 -3.06
CA ARG A 86 -0.14 -26.66 -3.01
C ARG A 86 0.49 -26.74 -4.39
N ALA A 87 1.05 -25.63 -4.87
CA ALA A 87 1.90 -25.62 -6.04
C ALA A 87 3.35 -25.97 -5.65
N GLU A 88 3.85 -27.10 -6.12
CA GLU A 88 5.27 -27.45 -5.99
C GLU A 88 6.03 -26.87 -7.17
N ILE A 89 6.90 -25.90 -6.89
CA ILE A 89 7.64 -25.13 -7.89
C ILE A 89 9.15 -25.42 -7.70
N PRO A 90 9.74 -26.36 -8.47
CA PRO A 90 11.11 -26.81 -8.26
C PRO A 90 12.15 -25.68 -8.32
N ASP A 91 11.92 -24.70 -9.21
CA ASP A 91 12.87 -23.61 -9.47
C ASP A 91 12.71 -22.41 -8.52
N ARG A 92 11.87 -22.52 -7.47
CA ARG A 92 11.56 -21.42 -6.54
C ARG A 92 11.58 -21.89 -5.07
N PRO A 93 12.76 -22.23 -4.52
CA PRO A 93 12.88 -22.62 -3.11
C PRO A 93 12.59 -21.46 -2.14
N ASP A 94 12.51 -20.23 -2.64
CA ASP A 94 12.14 -19.03 -1.89
C ASP A 94 10.64 -18.97 -1.54
N ILE A 95 9.80 -19.71 -2.25
CA ILE A 95 8.35 -19.75 -2.01
C ILE A 95 8.07 -20.68 -0.84
N ILE A 96 7.54 -20.11 0.25
CA ILE A 96 7.22 -20.88 1.45
C ILE A 96 5.88 -21.62 1.32
N ASP A 97 5.62 -22.60 2.20
CA ASP A 97 4.46 -23.51 2.10
C ASP A 97 3.11 -22.77 1.99
N VAL A 98 2.91 -21.71 2.77
CA VAL A 98 1.66 -20.95 2.75
C VAL A 98 1.45 -20.22 1.42
N GLU A 99 2.50 -19.64 0.83
CA GLU A 99 2.44 -19.01 -0.50
C GLU A 99 2.16 -20.05 -1.58
N ALA A 100 2.84 -21.19 -1.51
CA ALA A 100 2.62 -22.31 -2.42
C ALA A 100 1.16 -22.82 -2.37
N LYS A 101 0.55 -22.87 -1.18
CA LYS A 101 -0.87 -23.22 -1.00
C LYS A 101 -1.82 -22.17 -1.55
N VAL A 102 -1.55 -20.88 -1.33
CA VAL A 102 -2.38 -19.82 -1.91
C VAL A 102 -2.27 -19.82 -3.43
N LEU A 103 -1.05 -19.85 -3.98
CA LEU A 103 -0.82 -19.89 -5.43
C LEU A 103 -1.47 -21.09 -6.08
N GLY A 104 -1.27 -22.30 -5.55
CA GLY A 104 -1.86 -23.52 -6.09
C GLY A 104 -3.38 -23.51 -6.03
N THR A 105 -3.96 -23.06 -4.90
CA THR A 105 -5.42 -22.96 -4.75
C THR A 105 -6.01 -21.96 -5.72
N LEU A 106 -5.42 -20.77 -5.84
CA LEU A 106 -5.90 -19.76 -6.79
C LEU A 106 -5.82 -20.28 -8.23
N TYR A 107 -4.65 -20.79 -8.63
CA TYR A 107 -4.38 -21.25 -10.00
C TYR A 107 -5.28 -22.42 -10.42
N THR A 108 -5.65 -23.31 -9.50
CA THR A 108 -6.43 -24.52 -9.85
C THR A 108 -7.92 -24.39 -9.60
N ARG A 109 -8.35 -23.61 -8.60
CA ARG A 109 -9.74 -23.61 -8.14
C ARG A 109 -10.52 -22.35 -8.51
N LEU A 110 -9.84 -21.21 -8.63
CA LEU A 110 -10.52 -19.92 -8.65
C LEU A 110 -10.43 -19.19 -9.97
N THR A 111 -9.40 -19.44 -10.77
CA THR A 111 -9.09 -18.54 -11.88
C THR A 111 -8.34 -19.20 -13.03
N ASP A 112 -8.46 -18.62 -14.22
CA ASP A 112 -7.50 -18.83 -15.30
C ASP A 112 -6.24 -17.97 -15.11
N SER A 113 -5.28 -18.12 -16.02
CA SER A 113 -3.98 -17.42 -15.94
C SER A 113 -4.04 -15.90 -16.15
N GLY A 114 -5.10 -15.38 -16.79
CA GLY A 114 -5.27 -13.95 -17.00
C GLY A 114 -5.74 -13.28 -15.72
N LEU A 115 -6.82 -13.79 -15.16
CA LEU A 115 -7.42 -13.30 -13.92
C LEU A 115 -6.48 -13.51 -12.71
N LEU A 116 -5.65 -14.56 -12.70
CA LEU A 116 -4.66 -14.75 -11.63
C LEU A 116 -3.66 -13.60 -11.55
N GLN A 117 -3.24 -13.05 -12.70
CA GLN A 117 -2.31 -11.92 -12.69
C GLN A 117 -2.91 -10.70 -12.00
N ASP A 118 -4.20 -10.45 -12.21
CA ASP A 118 -4.87 -9.34 -11.53
C ASP A 118 -5.01 -9.58 -10.03
N ILE A 119 -5.28 -10.82 -9.61
CA ILE A 119 -5.29 -11.20 -8.19
C ILE A 119 -3.91 -10.95 -7.55
N LEU A 120 -2.82 -11.40 -8.19
CA LEU A 120 -1.45 -11.19 -7.72
C LEU A 120 -1.02 -9.71 -7.72
N ARG A 121 -1.66 -8.89 -8.55
CA ARG A 121 -1.52 -7.43 -8.58
C ARG A 121 -2.43 -6.71 -7.58
N GLY A 122 -3.17 -7.44 -6.75
CA GLY A 122 -3.95 -6.91 -5.63
C GLY A 122 -5.40 -6.61 -5.97
N ALA A 123 -5.99 -7.25 -6.98
CA ALA A 123 -7.42 -7.15 -7.23
C ALA A 123 -8.23 -7.40 -5.95
N HIS A 124 -9.26 -6.59 -5.73
CA HIS A 124 -10.30 -6.91 -4.76
C HIS A 124 -11.21 -7.99 -5.36
N VAL A 125 -11.14 -9.21 -4.81
CA VAL A 125 -11.84 -10.38 -5.35
C VAL A 125 -13.07 -10.67 -4.51
N VAL A 126 -14.19 -10.96 -5.18
CA VAL A 126 -15.40 -11.54 -4.57
C VAL A 126 -15.67 -12.89 -5.22
N VAL A 127 -15.74 -13.95 -4.41
CA VAL A 127 -16.10 -15.28 -4.90
C VAL A 127 -17.61 -15.47 -4.75
N ALA A 128 -18.34 -15.22 -5.83
CA ALA A 128 -19.79 -15.22 -5.82
C ALA A 128 -20.35 -16.62 -5.56
N TYR A 129 -21.39 -16.67 -4.73
CA TYR A 129 -22.16 -17.87 -4.36
C TYR A 129 -21.37 -18.92 -3.58
N ASP A 130 -20.24 -18.57 -2.97
CA ASP A 130 -19.44 -19.49 -2.16
C ASP A 130 -19.92 -19.56 -0.69
N ARG A 131 -20.80 -18.64 -0.26
CA ARG A 131 -21.34 -18.56 1.10
C ARG A 131 -20.25 -18.52 2.19
N GLY A 132 -19.10 -17.94 1.88
CA GLY A 132 -18.00 -17.78 2.82
C GLY A 132 -17.04 -18.96 2.88
N PHE A 133 -17.16 -19.92 1.95
CA PHE A 133 -16.30 -21.10 1.88
C PHE A 133 -14.82 -20.74 1.85
N TYR A 134 -14.40 -19.83 0.95
CA TYR A 134 -12.99 -19.45 0.85
C TYR A 134 -12.49 -18.63 2.04
N TYR A 135 -13.35 -17.81 2.66
CA TYR A 135 -13.02 -17.15 3.92
C TYR A 135 -12.70 -18.19 5.01
N ASP A 136 -13.54 -19.22 5.15
CA ASP A 136 -13.35 -20.27 6.15
C ASP A 136 -12.21 -21.24 5.79
N LEU A 137 -11.88 -21.38 4.51
CA LEU A 137 -10.71 -22.13 4.04
C LEU A 137 -9.41 -21.36 4.35
N PHE A 138 -9.34 -20.09 3.96
CA PHE A 138 -8.13 -19.28 4.07
C PHE A 138 -7.81 -18.84 5.49
N ARG A 139 -8.79 -18.72 6.40
CA ARG A 139 -8.52 -18.45 7.81
C ARG A 139 -7.72 -19.55 8.51
N ASN A 140 -7.65 -20.75 7.94
CA ASN A 140 -6.90 -21.87 8.50
C ASN A 140 -5.53 -22.08 7.81
N LEU A 141 -5.13 -21.18 6.89
CA LEU A 141 -3.85 -21.27 6.16
C LEU A 141 -2.62 -21.17 7.05
N SER A 142 -2.71 -20.40 8.15
CA SER A 142 -1.58 -20.10 9.03
C SER A 142 -2.06 -19.91 10.46
N THR A 143 -1.18 -20.18 11.42
CA THR A 143 -1.41 -19.87 12.84
C THR A 143 -1.20 -18.39 13.16
N ALA A 144 -0.61 -17.62 12.25
CA ALA A 144 -0.31 -16.18 12.41
C ALA A 144 -1.46 -15.26 11.95
N VAL A 145 -2.65 -15.82 11.71
CA VAL A 145 -3.85 -15.06 11.31
C VAL A 145 -4.24 -14.13 12.45
N HIS A 146 -4.55 -12.89 12.11
CA HIS A 146 -5.00 -11.89 13.09
C HIS A 146 -6.11 -11.02 12.50
N THR A 147 -6.91 -10.42 13.38
CA THR A 147 -7.95 -9.46 12.99
C THR A 147 -7.33 -8.17 12.49
N ARG A 148 -7.84 -7.63 11.40
CA ARG A 148 -7.37 -6.37 10.83
C ARG A 148 -8.51 -5.59 10.22
N GLN A 149 -8.61 -4.30 10.53
CA GLN A 149 -9.57 -3.42 9.88
C GLN A 149 -9.01 -2.90 8.55
N SER A 150 -9.82 -2.97 7.49
CA SER A 150 -9.58 -2.32 6.20
C SER A 150 -10.73 -1.41 5.81
N SER A 151 -10.60 -0.72 4.69
CA SER A 151 -11.65 0.10 4.07
C SER A 151 -12.79 -0.72 3.45
N HIS A 152 -12.60 -2.01 3.22
CA HIS A 152 -13.63 -2.86 2.64
C HIS A 152 -14.69 -3.22 3.69
N PHE A 153 -15.96 -3.20 3.30
CA PHE A 153 -17.04 -3.65 4.18
C PHE A 153 -16.96 -5.17 4.39
N SER A 154 -17.27 -5.63 5.61
CA SER A 154 -17.39 -7.05 5.90
C SER A 154 -18.47 -7.32 6.94
N THR A 155 -19.28 -8.37 6.73
CA THR A 155 -20.25 -8.88 7.71
C THR A 155 -19.62 -9.78 8.77
N ALA A 156 -18.40 -10.26 8.51
CA ALA A 156 -17.58 -11.04 9.44
C ALA A 156 -16.33 -10.25 9.87
N PRO A 157 -15.62 -10.66 10.94
CA PRO A 157 -14.31 -10.10 11.25
C PRO A 157 -13.40 -10.12 10.03
N GLN A 158 -12.73 -9.01 9.76
CA GLN A 158 -11.73 -8.97 8.70
C GLN A 158 -10.43 -9.56 9.22
N LEU A 159 -9.85 -10.45 8.42
CA LEU A 159 -8.68 -11.22 8.80
C LEU A 159 -7.52 -10.95 7.84
N ALA A 160 -6.33 -10.84 8.40
CA ALA A 160 -5.08 -10.78 7.66
C ALA A 160 -4.29 -12.08 7.91
N VAL A 161 -3.89 -12.73 6.82
CA VAL A 161 -3.05 -13.92 6.84
C VAL A 161 -1.69 -13.56 6.26
N PRO A 162 -0.62 -13.53 7.08
CA PRO A 162 0.74 -13.34 6.58
C PRO A 162 1.09 -14.49 5.64
N GLN A 163 1.47 -14.14 4.41
CA GLN A 163 1.78 -15.11 3.35
C GLN A 163 3.29 -15.28 3.16
N GLY A 164 4.12 -14.27 3.38
CA GLY A 164 5.57 -14.41 3.21
C GLY A 164 6.17 -13.34 2.29
N PRO A 165 7.39 -13.54 1.78
CA PRO A 165 8.13 -12.52 1.04
C PRO A 165 7.56 -12.23 -0.35
N LEU A 166 6.87 -13.17 -0.99
CA LEU A 166 6.30 -13.01 -2.33
C LEU A 166 4.91 -12.39 -2.28
N LEU A 167 4.02 -12.91 -1.43
CA LEU A 167 2.60 -12.52 -1.41
C LEU A 167 2.24 -11.53 -0.28
N ASN A 168 3.16 -11.31 0.66
CA ASN A 168 3.04 -10.41 1.80
C ASN A 168 1.85 -10.73 2.72
N THR A 169 0.66 -10.18 2.44
CA THR A 169 -0.55 -10.37 3.27
C THR A 169 -1.76 -10.66 2.40
N LEU A 170 -2.50 -11.71 2.76
CA LEU A 170 -3.86 -11.98 2.27
C LEU A 170 -4.87 -11.39 3.25
N LEU A 171 -5.59 -10.37 2.81
CA LEU A 171 -6.71 -9.77 3.54
C LEU A 171 -8.02 -10.40 3.08
N MET A 172 -8.95 -10.69 4.00
CA MET A 172 -10.22 -11.31 3.66
C MET A 172 -11.36 -10.91 4.60
N GLY A 173 -12.59 -11.08 4.09
CA GLY A 173 -13.84 -10.86 4.81
C GLY A 173 -15.02 -11.54 4.12
N LYS A 174 -16.24 -11.20 4.54
CA LYS A 174 -17.49 -11.68 3.93
C LYS A 174 -18.36 -10.52 3.46
N THR A 175 -18.98 -10.63 2.29
CA THR A 175 -19.91 -9.63 1.76
C THR A 175 -21.23 -9.63 2.52
N ILE A 176 -22.17 -8.76 2.13
CA ILE A 176 -23.53 -8.74 2.68
C ILE A 176 -24.33 -9.99 2.29
N GLU A 177 -24.03 -10.59 1.13
CA GLU A 177 -24.58 -11.87 0.67
C GLU A 177 -23.91 -13.08 1.34
N HIS A 178 -23.00 -12.85 2.29
CA HIS A 178 -22.17 -13.85 2.96
C HIS A 178 -21.17 -14.57 2.06
N ASP A 179 -20.90 -14.06 0.86
CA ASP A 179 -19.84 -14.55 -0.01
C ASP A 179 -18.47 -14.11 0.48
N SER A 180 -17.42 -14.86 0.17
CA SER A 180 -16.05 -14.50 0.51
C SER A 180 -15.55 -13.37 -0.37
N TRP A 181 -14.84 -12.43 0.24
CA TRP A 181 -13.95 -11.53 -0.49
C TRP A 181 -12.54 -11.62 0.05
N PHE A 182 -11.56 -11.39 -0.82
CA PHE A 182 -10.16 -11.33 -0.43
C PHE A 182 -9.34 -10.41 -1.34
N GLN A 183 -8.15 -10.01 -0.87
CA GLN A 183 -7.20 -9.19 -1.60
C GLN A 183 -5.78 -9.49 -1.11
N LEU A 184 -4.82 -9.56 -2.03
CA LEU A 184 -3.40 -9.56 -1.69
C LEU A 184 -2.89 -8.12 -1.59
N GLU A 185 -2.28 -7.76 -0.47
CA GLU A 185 -1.77 -6.41 -0.25
C GLU A 185 -0.26 -6.32 -0.45
N GLY A 186 0.19 -5.26 -1.12
CA GLY A 186 1.61 -5.04 -1.38
C GLY A 186 2.44 -4.66 -0.14
N SER A 187 1.83 -4.13 0.91
CA SER A 187 2.52 -3.73 2.14
C SER A 187 1.64 -3.89 3.38
N THR A 188 2.25 -4.34 4.48
CA THR A 188 1.56 -4.50 5.77
C THR A 188 1.48 -3.17 6.51
N TRP A 189 0.31 -2.84 7.07
CA TRP A 189 0.16 -1.73 8.01
C TRP A 189 0.58 -2.17 9.43
N ASP A 190 1.79 -1.79 9.84
CA ASP A 190 2.32 -2.00 11.19
C ASP A 190 3.26 -0.83 11.55
N PRO A 191 2.72 0.29 12.04
CA PRO A 191 3.50 1.52 12.24
C PRO A 191 4.52 1.40 13.38
N ILE A 192 4.37 0.40 14.26
CA ILE A 192 5.23 0.21 15.42
C ILE A 192 6.43 -0.67 15.05
N SER A 193 6.18 -1.87 14.52
CA SER A 193 7.25 -2.83 14.25
C SER A 193 7.84 -2.69 12.85
N ARG A 194 7.09 -2.13 11.89
CA ARG A 194 7.50 -1.98 10.48
C ARG A 194 7.15 -0.57 9.94
N PRO A 195 7.79 0.49 10.46
CA PRO A 195 7.46 1.87 10.09
C PRO A 195 7.68 2.16 8.60
N MET A 196 8.69 1.55 7.97
CA MET A 196 8.94 1.72 6.53
C MET A 196 7.84 1.10 5.68
N ASP A 197 7.39 -0.12 6.00
CA ASP A 197 6.26 -0.76 5.32
C ASP A 197 4.98 0.03 5.47
N SER A 198 4.77 0.63 6.64
CA SER A 198 3.62 1.51 6.88
C SER A 198 3.67 2.79 6.06
N LEU A 199 4.86 3.37 5.85
CA LEU A 199 5.02 4.49 4.93
C LEU A 199 4.71 4.08 3.48
N VAL A 200 5.20 2.91 3.05
CA VAL A 200 4.84 2.34 1.73
C VAL A 200 3.33 2.10 1.65
N HIS A 201 2.68 1.63 2.71
CA HIS A 201 1.23 1.44 2.77
C HIS A 201 0.46 2.76 2.61
N VAL A 202 0.93 3.86 3.23
CA VAL A 202 0.35 5.20 3.00
C VAL A 202 0.53 5.63 1.55
N LEU A 203 1.69 5.40 0.95
CA LEU A 203 1.92 5.72 -0.46
C LEU A 203 1.00 4.91 -1.39
N ASN A 204 0.79 3.63 -1.09
CA ASN A 204 -0.18 2.78 -1.81
C ASN A 204 -1.60 3.31 -1.68
N TYR A 205 -2.00 3.78 -0.50
CA TYR A 205 -3.31 4.40 -0.28
C TYR A 205 -3.47 5.72 -1.07
N LEU A 206 -2.41 6.54 -1.15
CA LEU A 206 -2.42 7.74 -1.98
C LEU A 206 -2.53 7.40 -3.47
N GLU A 207 -1.86 6.34 -3.93
CA GLU A 207 -1.99 5.84 -5.30
C GLU A 207 -3.42 5.38 -5.59
N TYR A 208 -4.06 4.66 -4.66
CA TYR A 208 -5.48 4.32 -4.76
C TYR A 208 -6.37 5.58 -4.86
N CYS A 209 -6.14 6.59 -4.01
CA CYS A 209 -6.94 7.82 -4.02
C CYS A 209 -6.84 8.60 -5.33
N VAL A 210 -5.66 8.61 -5.97
CA VAL A 210 -5.41 9.38 -7.20
C VAL A 210 -5.75 8.56 -8.46
N GLY A 211 -5.31 7.30 -8.50
CA GLY A 211 -5.39 6.44 -9.67
C GLY A 211 -6.59 5.50 -9.70
N GLY A 212 -7.27 5.30 -8.57
CA GLY A 212 -8.40 4.36 -8.47
C GLY A 212 -8.00 2.90 -8.70
N VAL A 213 -6.76 2.53 -8.35
CA VAL A 213 -6.22 1.17 -8.51
C VAL A 213 -5.80 0.59 -7.17
N GLN A 214 -5.94 -0.73 -7.00
CA GLN A 214 -5.37 -1.44 -5.86
C GLN A 214 -3.90 -1.75 -6.09
N VAL A 215 -3.13 -1.81 -5.00
CA VAL A 215 -1.70 -2.15 -5.02
C VAL A 215 -1.47 -3.47 -4.30
N GLY A 216 -1.13 -4.50 -5.07
CA GLY A 216 -0.78 -5.82 -4.58
C GLY A 216 0.73 -6.08 -4.53
N PRO A 217 1.13 -7.30 -4.15
CA PRO A 217 2.54 -7.65 -4.03
C PRO A 217 3.28 -7.61 -5.37
N LEU A 218 2.60 -7.89 -6.49
CA LEU A 218 3.23 -8.02 -7.81
C LEU A 218 2.72 -6.99 -8.84
N GLY A 219 2.18 -5.85 -8.37
CA GLY A 219 1.83 -4.71 -9.22
C GLY A 219 0.55 -4.01 -8.77
N THR A 220 -0.20 -3.49 -9.74
CA THR A 220 -1.46 -2.75 -9.50
C THR A 220 -2.60 -3.34 -10.31
N SER A 221 -3.82 -3.27 -9.78
CA SER A 221 -5.02 -3.83 -10.41
C SER A 221 -6.16 -2.79 -10.44
N PRO A 222 -6.94 -2.72 -11.53
CA PRO A 222 -8.11 -1.84 -11.60
C PRO A 222 -9.32 -2.35 -10.80
N PHE A 223 -9.28 -3.59 -10.30
CA PHE A 223 -10.39 -4.20 -9.58
C PHE A 223 -10.39 -3.73 -8.12
N THR A 224 -11.30 -2.81 -7.80
CA THR A 224 -11.45 -2.15 -6.50
C THR A 224 -12.71 -2.61 -5.77
N ASP A 225 -12.98 -2.07 -4.60
CA ASP A 225 -14.25 -2.20 -3.88
C ASP A 225 -15.47 -1.82 -4.74
N ARG A 226 -15.33 -0.80 -5.59
CA ARG A 226 -16.41 -0.32 -6.47
C ARG A 226 -16.66 -1.24 -7.67
N PHE A 227 -15.60 -1.88 -8.15
CA PHE A 227 -15.63 -2.78 -9.30
C PHE A 227 -14.80 -4.04 -8.99
N PRO A 228 -15.31 -4.94 -8.14
CA PRO A 228 -14.56 -6.12 -7.73
C PRO A 228 -14.38 -7.10 -8.88
N LEU A 229 -13.28 -7.84 -8.85
CA LEU A 229 -13.13 -9.03 -9.68
C LEU A 229 -14.05 -10.12 -9.11
N ARG A 230 -15.13 -10.43 -9.83
CA ARG A 230 -16.09 -11.46 -9.42
C ARG A 230 -15.74 -12.80 -10.04
N LEU A 231 -15.46 -13.78 -9.20
CA LEU A 231 -15.21 -15.17 -9.59
C LEU A 231 -16.46 -15.99 -9.27
N ALA A 232 -16.87 -16.89 -10.17
CA ALA A 232 -17.96 -17.80 -9.88
C ALA A 232 -17.43 -18.99 -9.08
N HIS A 233 -18.07 -19.32 -7.96
CA HIS A 233 -17.80 -20.58 -7.29
C HIS A 233 -18.45 -21.74 -8.05
N ASP A 234 -17.64 -22.67 -8.57
CA ASP A 234 -18.14 -23.94 -9.10
C ASP A 234 -17.92 -25.05 -8.05
N PRO A 235 -18.98 -25.51 -7.35
CA PRO A 235 -18.86 -26.55 -6.35
C PRO A 235 -18.48 -27.92 -6.93
N PHE A 236 -18.56 -28.11 -8.25
CA PHE A 236 -18.32 -29.40 -8.91
C PHE A 236 -16.87 -29.60 -9.40
N VAL A 237 -16.05 -28.55 -9.45
CA VAL A 237 -14.62 -28.67 -9.82
C VAL A 237 -13.82 -29.47 -8.77
N LEU A 238 -14.35 -29.63 -7.55
CA LEU A 238 -13.76 -30.45 -6.50
C LEU A 238 -13.64 -31.95 -6.84
N VAL A 239 -14.38 -32.46 -7.83
CA VAL A 239 -14.39 -33.90 -8.18
C VAL A 239 -13.53 -34.22 -9.42
N ALA A 240 -13.09 -33.23 -10.19
CA ALA A 240 -12.54 -33.43 -11.53
C ALA A 240 -11.02 -33.20 -11.69
N SER A 241 -10.23 -33.29 -10.61
CA SER A 241 -8.76 -33.29 -10.72
C SER A 241 -8.21 -34.71 -10.94
N ASP A 242 -8.64 -35.33 -12.03
CA ASP A 242 -7.92 -36.41 -12.72
C ASP A 242 -7.79 -35.98 -14.19
N ARG A 243 -7.12 -34.85 -14.40
CA ARG A 243 -6.69 -34.43 -15.74
C ARG A 243 -5.21 -34.77 -15.87
N ARG A 244 -4.98 -35.83 -16.65
CA ARG A 244 -3.68 -36.29 -17.15
C ARG A 244 -2.96 -35.21 -17.95
#